data_AF-A0A534QLZ3-F1
#
_entry.id   AF-A0A534QLZ3-F1
#
_cell.length_a   1.000
_cell.length_b   1.000
_cell.length_c   1.000
_cell.angle_alpha   90.00
_cell.angle_beta   90.00
_cell.angle_gamma   90.00
#
_symmetry.space_group_name_H-M   'P 1'
#
loop_
_entity.id
_entity.type
_entity.pdbx_description
1 polymer ?
#
loop_
_entity_poly.entity_id
_entity_poly.type
_entity_poly.pdbx_seq_one_letter_code
_entity_poly.pdbx_strand_id
1 'polypeptide(L)'
;MPRQSAASAWPRAPASRLSWRASRRSATACARRSPLARERAERGRLAAALAEAEAARGALEAAQARQAAEAAAHVATLEREIERLAAEPAPVATPVEEAAAESDGAPMRVVTVGGGRTGRPRAGGGDGLRVVVLDADTAWESAGKAGDDVIVVAPGENLAARVTEIAPTRVLVNLAARGALAGLQSLRASGCTATFWGCVAVPGADRGLALGTIEGSRCPLDPDTIVTTLGGHVGRGTRVLTAGTDVDALMSLRQALARLGASVSMAWDGKQAADLLAVVQPEVVVVDLGLTRRDGYLIAARLSCLETVPHAVLVECADDPAEAFAATLADPSLTAYAKPLDRLLVELSLRQEPEPAHQRRPKIRAVGLTRK
;
A
#
# COMPACT_ATOMS: atom_id res chain seq x y z
N MET A 1 34.81 -84.23 -82.81
CA MET A 1 35.68 -83.32 -82.04
C MET A 1 35.32 -81.88 -82.38
N PRO A 2 35.37 -80.93 -81.45
CA PRO A 2 34.51 -80.77 -80.28
C PRO A 2 33.48 -79.62 -80.46
N ARG A 3 32.38 -79.71 -79.71
CA ARG A 3 31.52 -78.58 -79.36
C ARG A 3 32.15 -77.86 -78.16
N GLN A 4 32.32 -76.55 -78.22
CA GLN A 4 32.47 -75.72 -77.02
C GLN A 4 31.58 -74.48 -77.07
N SER A 5 31.00 -74.27 -75.90
CA SER A 5 30.04 -73.25 -75.49
C SER A 5 30.71 -71.89 -75.32
N ALA A 6 30.04 -70.81 -75.72
CA ALA A 6 30.34 -69.46 -75.26
C ALA A 6 29.03 -68.80 -74.81
N ALA A 7 28.99 -68.52 -73.52
CA ALA A 7 27.86 -68.01 -72.77
C ALA A 7 27.53 -66.54 -73.09
N SER A 8 26.26 -66.23 -72.86
CA SER A 8 25.62 -64.93 -72.94
C SER A 8 26.27 -63.87 -72.05
N ALA A 9 26.63 -62.74 -72.67
CA ALA A 9 26.95 -61.50 -71.96
C ALA A 9 25.64 -60.76 -71.60
N TRP A 10 25.27 -60.79 -70.33
CA TRP A 10 24.29 -59.86 -69.76
C TRP A 10 24.97 -58.51 -69.44
N PRO A 11 24.39 -57.35 -69.79
CA PRO A 11 24.93 -56.07 -69.39
C PRO A 11 24.65 -55.82 -67.89
N ARG A 12 25.72 -55.58 -67.13
CA ARG A 12 25.69 -55.18 -65.71
C ARG A 12 24.86 -53.91 -65.52
N ALA A 13 23.84 -53.97 -64.66
CA ALA A 13 23.11 -52.79 -64.18
C ALA A 13 24.04 -51.86 -63.36
N PRO A 14 23.84 -50.52 -63.41
CA PRO A 14 24.84 -49.56 -62.97
C PRO A 14 24.84 -49.36 -61.44
N ALA A 15 26.03 -49.44 -60.85
CA ALA A 15 26.34 -49.23 -59.43
C ALA A 15 25.94 -47.84 -58.86
N SER A 16 25.43 -46.93 -59.70
CA SER A 16 25.15 -45.52 -59.37
C SER A 16 23.87 -45.28 -58.56
N ARG A 17 22.86 -46.17 -58.64
CA ARG A 17 21.59 -45.98 -57.89
C ARG A 17 21.69 -46.39 -56.42
N LEU A 18 22.58 -47.32 -56.07
CA LEU A 18 22.82 -47.76 -54.69
C LEU A 18 23.68 -46.75 -53.91
N SER A 19 24.70 -46.15 -54.54
CA SER A 19 25.53 -45.13 -53.89
C SER A 19 24.75 -43.84 -53.58
N TRP A 20 23.83 -43.44 -54.46
CA TRP A 20 22.98 -42.26 -54.25
C TRP A 20 21.99 -42.45 -53.08
N ARG A 21 21.39 -43.63 -52.93
CA ARG A 21 20.47 -43.94 -51.80
C ARG A 21 21.21 -44.02 -50.47
N ALA A 22 22.42 -44.58 -50.44
CA ALA A 22 23.27 -44.62 -49.25
C ALA A 22 23.72 -43.21 -48.82
N SER A 23 24.11 -42.37 -49.78
CA SER A 23 24.52 -40.98 -49.53
C SER A 23 23.36 -40.12 -49.01
N ARG A 24 22.14 -40.27 -49.55
CA ARG A 24 20.94 -39.59 -49.02
C ARG A 24 20.56 -40.02 -47.60
N ARG A 25 20.68 -41.31 -47.26
CA ARG A 25 20.43 -41.82 -45.89
C ARG A 25 21.46 -41.29 -44.89
N SER A 26 22.73 -41.22 -45.28
CA SER A 26 23.79 -40.61 -44.46
C SER A 26 23.55 -39.12 -44.23
N ALA A 27 23.19 -38.37 -45.28
CA ALA A 27 22.91 -36.93 -45.20
C ALA A 27 21.68 -36.62 -44.33
N THR A 28 20.60 -37.42 -44.42
CA THR A 28 19.42 -37.25 -43.55
C THR A 28 19.68 -37.64 -42.09
N ALA A 29 20.52 -38.65 -41.83
CA ALA A 29 20.95 -38.99 -40.47
C ALA A 29 21.85 -37.90 -39.85
N CYS A 30 22.73 -37.29 -40.65
CA CYS A 30 23.57 -36.18 -40.22
C CYS A 30 22.74 -34.91 -39.95
N ALA A 31 21.77 -34.61 -40.82
CA ALA A 31 20.85 -33.48 -40.67
C ALA A 31 19.97 -33.59 -39.41
N ARG A 32 19.59 -34.82 -38.99
CA ARG A 32 18.82 -35.05 -37.75
C ARG A 32 19.66 -35.07 -36.48
N ARG A 33 20.97 -35.32 -36.56
CA ARG A 33 21.87 -35.33 -35.40
C ARG A 33 22.18 -33.93 -34.84
N SER A 34 22.20 -32.91 -35.70
CA SER A 34 22.57 -31.54 -35.27
C SER A 34 21.51 -30.83 -34.40
N PRO A 35 20.18 -30.95 -34.68
CA PRO A 35 19.15 -30.37 -33.81
C PRO A 35 19.04 -31.08 -32.46
N LEU A 36 19.10 -32.41 -32.45
CA LEU A 36 19.08 -33.20 -31.22
C LEU A 36 20.30 -32.92 -30.31
N ALA A 37 21.46 -32.64 -30.89
CA ALA A 37 22.64 -32.25 -30.13
C ALA A 37 22.46 -30.86 -29.48
N ARG A 38 21.83 -29.91 -30.19
CA ARG A 38 21.51 -28.58 -29.67
C ARG A 38 20.49 -28.66 -28.52
N GLU A 39 19.42 -29.43 -28.69
CA GLU A 39 18.42 -29.63 -27.63
C GLU A 39 19.03 -30.28 -26.38
N ARG A 40 19.93 -31.26 -26.53
CA ARG A 40 20.64 -31.87 -25.39
C ARG A 40 21.55 -30.87 -24.68
N ALA A 41 22.27 -30.04 -25.43
CA ALA A 41 23.11 -29.00 -24.85
C ALA A 41 22.30 -27.91 -24.14
N GLU A 42 21.12 -27.58 -24.67
CA GLU A 42 20.20 -26.62 -24.06
C GLU A 42 19.53 -27.17 -22.81
N ARG A 43 19.07 -28.43 -22.83
CA ARG A 43 18.62 -29.13 -21.63
C ARG A 43 19.70 -29.22 -20.54
N GLY A 44 20.96 -29.48 -20.94
CA GLY A 44 22.08 -29.47 -20.01
C GLY A 44 22.31 -28.10 -19.37
N ARG A 45 22.24 -27.01 -20.15
CA ARG A 45 22.33 -25.64 -19.64
C ARG A 45 21.19 -25.29 -18.69
N LEU A 46 19.96 -25.65 -19.03
CA LEU A 46 18.79 -25.40 -18.18
C LEU A 46 18.84 -26.21 -16.87
N ALA A 47 19.30 -27.47 -16.92
CA ALA A 47 19.48 -28.28 -15.73
C ALA A 47 20.55 -27.71 -14.78
N ALA A 48 21.66 -27.20 -15.33
CA ALA A 48 22.68 -26.51 -14.54
C ALA A 48 22.15 -25.22 -13.90
N ALA A 49 21.41 -24.41 -14.65
CA ALA A 49 20.81 -23.18 -14.14
C ALA A 49 19.76 -23.45 -13.04
N LEU A 50 18.98 -24.53 -13.17
CA LEU A 50 18.04 -24.95 -12.14
C LEU A 50 18.76 -25.38 -10.85
N ALA A 51 19.83 -26.17 -10.97
CA ALA A 51 20.63 -26.58 -9.82
C ALA A 51 21.29 -25.39 -9.09
N GLU A 52 21.79 -24.40 -9.83
CA GLU A 52 22.30 -23.15 -9.25
C GLU A 52 21.21 -22.36 -8.53
N ALA A 53 20.00 -22.25 -9.10
CA ALA A 53 18.88 -21.58 -8.47
C ALA A 53 18.41 -22.29 -7.19
N GLU A 54 18.35 -23.62 -7.20
CA GLU A 54 18.00 -24.42 -6.02
C GLU A 54 19.04 -24.26 -4.91
N ALA A 55 20.34 -24.25 -5.24
CA ALA A 55 21.41 -23.99 -4.29
C ALA A 55 21.35 -22.57 -3.71
N ALA A 56 21.06 -21.56 -4.53
CA ALA A 56 20.90 -20.19 -4.08
C ALA A 56 19.70 -20.03 -3.14
N ARG A 57 18.58 -20.71 -3.44
CA ARG A 57 17.41 -20.74 -2.55
C ARG A 57 17.74 -21.38 -1.20
N GLY A 58 18.41 -22.53 -1.19
CA GLY A 58 18.82 -23.18 0.06
C GLY A 58 19.77 -22.31 0.89
N ALA A 59 20.68 -21.57 0.25
CA ALA A 59 21.55 -20.63 0.94
C ALA A 59 20.78 -19.46 1.57
N LEU A 60 19.75 -18.93 0.89
CA LEU A 60 18.88 -17.87 1.40
C LEU A 60 18.04 -18.36 2.58
N GLU A 61 17.43 -19.54 2.47
CA GLU A 61 16.66 -20.16 3.56
C GLU A 61 17.54 -20.38 4.81
N ALA A 62 18.77 -20.85 4.62
CA ALA A 62 19.73 -20.99 5.72
C ALA A 62 20.13 -19.64 6.34
N ALA A 63 20.25 -18.58 5.53
CA ALA A 63 20.55 -17.23 6.05
C ALA A 63 19.37 -16.65 6.85
N GLN A 64 18.13 -16.83 6.36
CA GLN A 64 16.93 -16.42 7.08
C GLN A 64 16.78 -17.17 8.41
N ALA A 65 17.06 -18.48 8.43
CA ALA A 65 17.04 -19.26 9.66
C ALA A 65 18.06 -18.75 10.70
N ARG A 66 19.28 -18.38 10.26
CA ARG A 66 20.29 -17.77 11.14
C ARG A 66 19.82 -16.42 11.69
N GLN A 67 19.31 -15.54 10.83
CA GLN A 67 18.80 -14.24 11.25
C GLN A 67 17.63 -14.36 12.24
N ALA A 68 16.72 -15.31 12.01
CA ALA A 68 15.61 -15.58 12.91
C ALA A 68 16.09 -16.08 14.28
N ALA A 69 17.11 -16.95 14.31
CA ALA A 69 17.71 -17.44 15.54
C ALA A 69 18.41 -16.31 16.33
N GLU A 70 19.15 -15.44 15.64
CA GLU A 70 19.79 -14.26 16.24
C GLU A 70 18.76 -13.29 16.82
N ALA A 71 17.69 -13.00 16.07
CA ALA A 71 16.59 -12.15 16.54
C ALA A 71 15.91 -12.74 17.78
N ALA A 72 15.60 -14.04 17.78
CA ALA A 72 15.02 -14.73 18.93
C ALA A 72 15.92 -14.67 20.16
N ALA A 73 17.24 -14.84 19.98
CA ALA A 73 18.21 -14.72 21.08
C ALA A 73 18.29 -13.29 21.64
N HIS A 74 18.16 -12.27 20.77
CA HIS A 74 18.12 -10.87 21.18
C HIS A 74 16.87 -10.56 21.99
N VAL A 75 15.69 -10.98 21.51
CA VAL A 75 14.41 -10.83 22.22
C VAL A 75 14.49 -11.48 23.61
N ALA A 76 14.95 -12.73 23.71
CA ALA A 76 15.08 -13.42 24.98
C ALA A 76 16.06 -12.72 25.95
N THR A 77 17.02 -11.94 25.43
CA THR A 77 17.94 -11.14 26.25
C THR A 77 17.24 -9.88 26.78
N LEU A 78 16.48 -9.19 25.94
CA LEU A 78 15.69 -8.03 26.34
C LEU A 78 14.60 -8.39 27.36
N GLU A 79 13.93 -9.53 27.20
CA GLU A 79 12.93 -10.02 28.16
C GLU A 79 13.55 -10.24 29.55
N ARG A 80 14.75 -10.83 29.62
CA ARG A 80 15.49 -10.99 30.89
C ARG A 80 15.89 -9.64 31.51
N GLU A 81 16.20 -8.65 30.69
CA GLU A 81 16.55 -7.30 31.16
C GLU A 81 15.33 -6.58 31.74
N ILE A 82 14.19 -6.69 31.07
CA ILE A 82 12.91 -6.14 31.54
C ILE A 82 12.52 -6.76 32.89
N GLU A 83 12.63 -8.09 33.01
CA GLU A 83 12.35 -8.78 34.27
C GLU A 83 13.29 -8.32 35.40
N ARG A 84 14.59 -8.13 35.10
CA ARG A 84 15.55 -7.60 36.08
C ARG A 84 15.18 -6.20 36.54
N LEU A 85 14.82 -5.31 35.61
CA LEU A 85 14.42 -3.93 35.91
C LEU A 85 13.09 -3.89 36.68
N ALA A 86 12.17 -4.80 36.40
CA ALA A 86 10.91 -4.93 37.14
C ALA A 86 11.11 -5.48 38.56
N ALA A 87 12.16 -6.25 38.80
CA ALA A 87 12.53 -6.79 40.11
C ALA A 87 13.33 -5.80 40.99
N GLU A 88 13.80 -4.67 40.44
CA GLU A 88 14.40 -3.60 41.25
C GLU A 88 13.29 -2.87 42.03
N PRO A 89 13.34 -2.85 43.38
CA PRO A 89 12.33 -2.15 44.16
C PRO A 89 12.45 -0.65 43.94
N ALA A 90 11.33 -0.02 43.57
CA ALA A 90 11.23 1.44 43.45
C ALA A 90 11.69 2.11 44.77
N PRO A 91 12.45 3.23 44.70
CA PRO A 91 12.80 3.96 45.91
C PRO A 91 11.52 4.44 46.60
N VAL A 92 11.38 4.09 47.87
CA VAL A 92 10.26 4.49 48.74
C VAL A 92 10.15 6.01 48.73
N ALA A 93 9.07 6.53 48.17
CA ALA A 93 8.71 7.93 48.31
C ALA A 93 8.41 8.20 49.79
N THR A 94 9.21 9.05 50.43
CA THR A 94 8.94 9.58 51.76
C THR A 94 7.64 10.40 51.72
N PRO A 95 6.71 10.19 52.67
CA PRO A 95 5.47 10.95 52.69
C PRO A 95 5.77 12.39 53.12
N VAL A 96 5.35 13.36 52.30
CA VAL A 96 5.37 14.78 52.64
C VAL A 96 4.27 15.03 53.66
N GLU A 97 4.64 15.47 54.87
CA GLU A 97 3.71 15.90 55.91
C GLU A 97 2.88 17.10 55.43
N GLU A 98 1.57 16.93 55.48
CA GLU A 98 0.57 17.96 55.20
C GLU A 98 0.48 18.90 56.41
N ALA A 99 1.16 20.05 56.32
CA ALA A 99 1.09 21.09 57.32
C ALA A 99 -0.26 21.83 57.21
N ALA A 100 -1.10 21.64 58.23
CA ALA A 100 -2.29 22.44 58.47
C ALA A 100 -1.92 23.92 58.62
N ALA A 101 -2.47 24.76 57.76
CA ALA A 101 -2.52 26.20 57.95
C ALA A 101 -3.99 26.63 58.06
N GLU A 102 -4.35 27.06 59.26
CA GLU A 102 -5.58 27.78 59.58
C GLU A 102 -5.71 29.02 58.68
N SER A 103 -6.89 29.19 58.07
CA SER A 103 -7.32 30.49 57.56
C SER A 103 -8.72 30.78 58.09
N ASP A 104 -8.72 31.83 58.89
CA ASP A 104 -9.82 32.58 59.48
C ASP A 104 -10.98 32.85 58.52
N GLY A 105 -12.20 32.87 59.07
CA GLY A 105 -13.45 32.97 58.34
C GLY A 105 -14.01 34.39 58.24
N ALA A 106 -14.53 34.75 57.06
CA ALA A 106 -15.61 35.73 56.86
C ALA A 106 -16.18 35.61 55.41
N PRO A 107 -17.45 35.99 55.17
CA PRO A 107 -18.42 35.05 54.61
C PRO A 107 -18.60 35.06 53.09
N MET A 108 -19.03 33.88 52.64
CA MET A 108 -19.60 33.51 51.36
C MET A 108 -20.53 34.59 50.77
N ARG A 109 -20.18 35.08 49.58
CA ARG A 109 -21.09 35.85 48.72
C ARG A 109 -21.69 34.89 47.70
N VAL A 110 -22.91 34.43 47.97
CA VAL A 110 -23.73 33.69 47.00
C VAL A 110 -24.10 34.66 45.88
N VAL A 111 -23.45 34.53 44.73
CA VAL A 111 -23.92 35.13 43.49
C VAL A 111 -24.87 34.12 42.86
N THR A 112 -26.16 34.32 43.09
CA THR A 112 -27.21 33.76 42.25
C THR A 112 -27.06 34.32 40.84
N VAL A 113 -26.47 33.56 39.92
CA VAL A 113 -26.65 33.84 38.49
C VAL A 113 -28.00 33.26 38.10
N GLY A 114 -28.98 34.16 38.04
CA GLY A 114 -30.34 33.86 37.62
C GLY A 114 -30.40 33.28 36.21
N GLY A 115 -31.46 32.51 35.98
CA GLY A 115 -31.86 32.03 34.67
C GLY A 115 -31.90 33.18 33.67
N GLY A 116 -30.95 33.14 32.73
CA GLY A 116 -30.82 34.07 31.64
C GLY A 116 -30.82 33.30 30.32
N ARG A 117 -32.02 33.16 29.74
CA ARG A 117 -32.31 33.16 28.29
C ARG A 117 -31.25 32.53 27.37
N THR A 118 -31.60 31.37 26.82
CA THR A 118 -31.36 30.98 25.42
C THR A 118 -30.13 31.61 24.77
N GLY A 119 -28.95 31.09 25.11
CA GLY A 119 -27.76 31.27 24.29
C GLY A 119 -27.86 30.40 23.06
N ARG A 120 -28.52 30.91 22.00
CA ARG A 120 -28.31 30.46 20.61
C ARG A 120 -26.80 30.19 20.42
N PRO A 121 -26.39 29.09 19.77
CA PRO A 121 -24.97 28.84 19.53
C PRO A 121 -24.39 30.11 18.94
N ARG A 122 -23.32 30.62 19.56
CA ARG A 122 -22.58 31.76 19.02
C ARG A 122 -22.16 31.34 17.61
N ALA A 123 -22.87 31.85 16.62
CA ALA A 123 -22.38 32.00 15.27
C ALA A 123 -21.24 33.03 15.36
N GLY A 124 -20.09 32.57 15.83
CA GLY A 124 -18.83 33.29 15.71
C GLY A 124 -18.44 33.20 14.25
N GLY A 125 -18.54 34.33 13.54
CA GLY A 125 -18.17 34.45 12.15
C GLY A 125 -16.71 34.12 11.94
N GLY A 126 -16.49 33.00 11.28
CA GLY A 126 -15.30 32.62 10.55
C GLY A 126 -15.79 31.52 9.62
N ASP A 127 -16.07 31.86 8.36
CA ASP A 127 -16.50 30.94 7.30
C ASP A 127 -15.33 30.02 6.86
N GLY A 128 -14.54 29.58 7.84
CA GLY A 128 -13.31 28.82 7.69
C GLY A 128 -13.59 27.33 7.77
N LEU A 129 -12.95 26.56 6.90
CA LEU A 129 -13.00 25.11 6.96
C LEU A 129 -12.31 24.64 8.25
N ARG A 130 -13.06 23.92 9.10
CA ARG A 130 -12.50 23.24 10.27
C ARG A 130 -11.87 21.93 9.84
N VAL A 131 -10.54 21.83 10.00
CA VAL A 131 -9.73 20.69 9.59
C VAL A 131 -9.13 20.06 10.84
N VAL A 132 -9.37 18.76 11.04
CA VAL A 132 -8.67 17.98 12.06
C VAL A 132 -7.45 17.31 11.44
N VAL A 133 -6.30 17.42 12.08
CA VAL A 133 -5.10 16.67 11.72
C VAL A 133 -4.88 15.57 12.76
N LEU A 134 -4.92 14.32 12.31
CA LEU A 134 -4.64 13.14 13.13
C LEU A 134 -3.13 12.90 13.15
N ASP A 135 -2.47 13.52 14.13
CA ASP A 135 -1.03 13.51 14.37
C ASP A 135 -0.75 13.90 15.84
N ALA A 136 0.43 13.57 16.34
CA ALA A 136 0.93 14.05 17.63
C ALA A 136 1.82 15.30 17.50
N ASP A 137 2.30 15.64 16.30
CA ASP A 137 3.15 16.81 16.09
C ASP A 137 2.34 18.12 16.03
N THR A 138 2.68 19.07 16.89
CA THR A 138 2.03 20.39 16.94
C THR A 138 2.50 21.34 15.82
N ALA A 139 3.54 20.96 15.05
CA ALA A 139 3.98 21.71 13.88
C ALA A 139 2.85 21.97 12.87
N TRP A 140 1.84 21.09 12.81
CA TRP A 140 0.65 21.27 11.96
C TRP A 140 -0.19 22.49 12.33
N GLU A 141 -0.21 22.91 13.60
CA GLU A 141 -0.96 24.10 14.04
C GLU A 141 -0.33 25.37 13.48
N SER A 142 1.00 25.44 13.44
CA SER A 142 1.74 26.58 12.90
C SER A 142 1.81 26.59 11.37
N ALA A 143 1.55 25.46 10.71
CA ALA A 143 1.44 25.37 9.26
C ALA A 143 0.08 25.86 8.70
N GLY A 144 -0.94 26.02 9.56
CA GLY A 144 -2.24 26.56 9.16
C GLY A 144 -2.16 28.02 8.70
N LYS A 145 -2.98 28.38 7.70
CA LYS A 145 -3.13 29.79 7.30
C LYS A 145 -4.10 30.53 8.21
N ALA A 146 -3.92 31.85 8.32
CA ALA A 146 -4.87 32.72 9.00
C ALA A 146 -6.28 32.57 8.38
N GLY A 147 -7.18 31.87 9.07
CA GLY A 147 -8.56 31.62 8.63
C GLY A 147 -8.99 30.14 8.63
N ASP A 148 -8.05 29.19 8.61
CA ASP A 148 -8.35 27.76 8.77
C ASP A 148 -8.30 27.38 10.26
N ASP A 149 -9.36 26.76 10.78
CA ASP A 149 -9.42 26.24 12.16
C ASP A 149 -8.79 24.83 12.16
N VAL A 150 -7.45 24.79 12.19
CA VAL A 150 -6.65 23.55 12.20
C VAL A 150 -6.48 23.05 13.63
N ILE A 151 -6.99 21.85 13.91
CA ILE A 151 -6.95 21.24 15.24
C ILE A 151 -6.17 19.94 15.18
N VAL A 152 -5.06 19.84 15.92
CA VAL A 152 -4.26 18.62 16.00
C VAL A 152 -4.82 17.69 17.08
N VAL A 153 -5.00 16.42 16.71
CA VAL A 153 -5.56 15.39 17.58
C VAL A 153 -4.66 14.17 17.50
N ALA A 154 -3.95 13.86 18.58
CA ALA A 154 -3.17 12.63 18.66
C ALA A 154 -4.08 11.38 18.59
N PRO A 155 -3.68 10.33 17.84
CA PRO A 155 -4.37 9.04 17.88
C PRO A 155 -4.38 8.44 19.30
N GLY A 156 -5.48 7.83 19.71
CA GLY A 156 -5.60 7.20 21.05
C GLY A 156 -7.03 6.88 21.49
N GLU A 157 -7.18 6.45 22.74
CA GLU A 157 -8.43 5.88 23.29
C GLU A 157 -9.65 6.82 23.23
N ASN A 158 -9.45 8.14 23.16
CA ASN A 158 -10.53 9.15 23.13
C ASN A 158 -10.70 9.84 21.77
N LEU A 159 -10.08 9.32 20.71
CA LEU A 159 -10.09 9.94 19.39
C LEU A 159 -11.50 10.22 18.87
N ALA A 160 -12.39 9.22 18.93
CA ALA A 160 -13.75 9.33 18.41
C ALA A 160 -14.60 10.39 19.13
N ALA A 161 -14.51 10.46 20.45
CA ALA A 161 -15.23 11.47 21.23
C ALA A 161 -14.75 12.87 20.88
N ARG A 162 -13.43 13.09 20.82
CA ARG A 162 -12.83 14.38 20.46
C ARG A 162 -13.23 14.83 19.06
N VAL A 163 -13.10 13.95 18.06
CA VAL A 163 -13.45 14.29 16.67
C VAL A 163 -14.94 14.56 16.53
N THR A 164 -15.80 13.82 17.24
CA THR A 164 -17.25 14.06 17.23
C THR A 164 -17.61 15.41 17.83
N GLU A 165 -16.97 15.80 18.94
CA GLU A 165 -17.17 17.11 19.58
C GLU A 165 -16.73 18.26 18.66
N ILE A 166 -15.60 18.09 17.97
CA ILE A 166 -15.08 19.07 17.02
C ILE A 166 -15.98 19.20 15.78
N ALA A 167 -16.60 18.08 15.36
CA ALA A 167 -17.42 17.93 14.16
C ALA A 167 -16.74 18.48 12.88
N PRO A 168 -15.56 17.96 12.50
CA PRO A 168 -14.84 18.44 11.34
C PRO A 168 -15.53 18.05 10.04
N THR A 169 -15.34 18.88 9.01
CA THR A 169 -15.77 18.52 7.64
C THR A 169 -14.71 17.67 6.92
N ARG A 170 -13.45 17.79 7.33
CA ARG A 170 -12.30 17.08 6.75
C ARG A 170 -11.33 16.65 7.83
N VAL A 171 -10.78 15.45 7.67
CA VAL A 171 -9.75 14.92 8.56
C VAL A 171 -8.51 14.57 7.73
N LEU A 172 -7.40 15.24 8.00
CA LEU A 172 -6.09 14.89 7.48
C LEU A 172 -5.48 13.83 8.40
N VAL A 173 -5.05 12.71 7.83
CA VAL A 173 -4.49 11.57 8.54
C VAL A 173 -3.03 11.41 8.13
N ASN A 174 -2.11 11.73 9.04
CA ASN A 174 -0.71 11.44 8.82
C ASN A 174 -0.43 9.96 9.10
N LEU A 175 -0.22 9.18 8.05
CA LEU A 175 0.01 7.74 8.16
C LEU A 175 1.35 7.38 8.80
N ALA A 176 2.27 8.34 8.94
CA ALA A 176 3.50 8.18 9.71
C ALA A 176 3.32 8.48 11.21
N ALA A 177 2.14 8.93 11.66
CA ALA A 177 1.82 9.05 13.07
C ALA A 177 1.35 7.70 13.64
N ARG A 178 1.89 7.32 14.80
CA ARG A 178 1.59 6.03 15.44
C ARG A 178 0.11 5.90 15.74
N GLY A 179 -0.49 4.78 15.33
CA GLY A 179 -1.91 4.51 15.52
C GLY A 179 -2.86 5.35 14.66
N ALA A 180 -2.37 6.16 13.70
CA ALA A 180 -3.23 7.00 12.86
C ALA A 180 -4.17 6.18 11.95
N LEU A 181 -3.66 5.09 11.34
CA LEU A 181 -4.49 4.22 10.50
C LEU A 181 -5.56 3.49 11.32
N ALA A 182 -5.18 2.94 12.49
CA ALA A 182 -6.12 2.36 13.44
C ALA A 182 -7.16 3.41 13.92
N GLY A 183 -6.71 4.64 14.17
CA GLY A 183 -7.57 5.76 14.55
C GLY A 183 -8.60 6.12 13.48
N LEU A 184 -8.20 6.16 12.19
CA LEU A 184 -9.11 6.33 11.07
C LEU A 184 -10.19 5.23 11.07
N GLN A 185 -9.78 3.97 11.21
CA GLN A 185 -10.72 2.84 11.24
C GLN A 185 -11.69 2.95 12.41
N SER A 186 -11.21 3.32 13.60
CA SER A 186 -12.06 3.55 14.78
C SER A 186 -13.04 4.70 14.60
N LEU A 187 -12.64 5.78 13.92
CA LEU A 187 -13.54 6.89 13.58
C LEU A 187 -14.64 6.45 12.59
N ARG A 188 -14.30 5.65 11.58
CA ARG A 188 -15.32 5.07 10.69
C ARG A 188 -16.27 4.15 11.46
N ALA A 189 -15.75 3.29 12.33
CA ALA A 189 -16.55 2.40 13.16
C ALA A 189 -17.48 3.15 14.14
N SER A 190 -17.10 4.36 14.58
CA SER A 190 -17.97 5.22 15.41
C SER A 190 -19.03 5.99 14.60
N GLY A 191 -19.10 5.79 13.29
CA GLY A 191 -20.05 6.46 12.40
C GLY A 191 -19.61 7.84 11.91
N CYS A 192 -18.33 8.19 12.04
CA CYS A 192 -17.81 9.44 11.46
C CYS A 192 -17.98 9.41 9.93
N THR A 193 -18.59 10.46 9.37
CA THR A 193 -18.84 10.59 7.93
C THR A 193 -17.90 11.58 7.23
N ALA A 194 -16.98 12.21 7.97
CA ALA A 194 -16.02 13.16 7.40
C ALA A 194 -15.15 12.50 6.33
N THR A 195 -14.71 13.25 5.32
CA THR A 195 -13.76 12.73 4.32
C THR A 195 -12.37 12.63 4.93
N PHE A 196 -11.76 11.44 4.87
CA PHE A 196 -10.37 11.24 5.30
C PHE A 196 -9.41 11.48 4.15
N TRP A 197 -8.38 12.28 4.41
CA TRP A 197 -7.31 12.58 3.49
C TRP A 197 -5.99 12.06 4.05
N GLY A 198 -5.25 11.28 3.28
CA GLY A 198 -3.99 10.71 3.70
C GLY A 198 -2.83 11.65 3.41
N CYS A 199 -1.89 11.75 4.35
CA CYS A 199 -0.56 12.28 4.10
C CYS A 199 0.50 11.41 4.77
N VAL A 200 1.76 11.67 4.40
CA VAL A 200 2.92 11.13 5.10
C VAL A 200 3.85 12.30 5.39
N ALA A 201 4.07 12.59 6.67
CA ALA A 201 5.03 13.58 7.17
C ALA A 201 5.75 12.99 8.39
N VAL A 202 7.04 13.25 8.56
CA VAL A 202 7.75 12.84 9.78
C VAL A 202 7.80 13.99 10.79
N PRO A 203 7.90 13.70 12.10
CA PRO A 203 7.96 14.75 13.12
C PRO A 203 9.08 15.76 12.84
N GLY A 204 8.77 17.04 12.98
CA GLY A 204 9.69 18.15 12.74
C GLY A 204 10.03 18.42 11.26
N ALA A 205 9.46 17.67 10.30
CA ALA A 205 9.60 17.99 8.89
C ALA A 205 8.66 19.14 8.48
N ASP A 206 9.15 20.01 7.60
CA ASP A 206 8.38 21.08 6.98
C ASP A 206 7.62 20.64 5.73
N ARG A 207 7.81 19.38 5.30
CA ARG A 207 7.26 18.81 4.05
C ARG A 207 6.70 17.41 4.26
N GLY A 208 5.68 17.08 3.45
CA GLY A 208 5.05 15.76 3.43
C GLY A 208 4.45 15.40 2.07
N LEU A 209 4.06 14.14 1.91
CA LEU A 209 3.39 13.62 0.71
C LEU A 209 1.87 13.70 0.86
N ALA A 210 1.17 14.13 -0.19
CA ALA A 210 -0.29 14.10 -0.25
C ALA A 210 -0.78 12.82 -0.93
N LEU A 211 -1.51 11.96 -0.22
CA LEU A 211 -1.97 10.67 -0.77
C LEU A 211 -3.40 10.69 -1.31
N GLY A 212 -4.09 11.83 -1.19
CA GLY A 212 -5.50 11.97 -1.61
C GLY A 212 -6.47 11.45 -0.55
N THR A 213 -7.69 11.09 -0.97
CA THR A 213 -8.67 10.53 -0.04
C THR A 213 -8.35 9.08 0.27
N ILE A 214 -8.39 8.71 1.54
CA ILE A 214 -8.04 7.36 1.99
C ILE A 214 -9.14 6.75 2.86
N GLU A 215 -9.17 5.43 2.90
CA GLU A 215 -9.94 4.64 3.85
C GLU A 215 -9.05 3.52 4.40
N GLY A 216 -9.40 3.00 5.58
CA GLY A 216 -8.68 1.92 6.24
C GLY A 216 -9.51 0.63 6.24
N SER A 217 -8.84 -0.50 6.01
CA SER A 217 -9.38 -1.84 6.24
C SER A 217 -8.35 -2.68 6.99
N ARG A 218 -8.79 -3.79 7.57
CA ARG A 218 -7.90 -4.78 8.20
C ARG A 218 -7.84 -6.06 7.39
N CYS A 219 -6.79 -6.83 7.61
CA CYS A 219 -6.75 -8.24 7.23
C CYS A 219 -7.52 -9.13 8.25
N PRO A 220 -8.15 -10.23 7.79
CA PRO A 220 -8.30 -10.60 6.39
C PRO A 220 -9.21 -9.62 5.64
N LEU A 221 -8.89 -9.37 4.38
CA LEU A 221 -9.65 -8.45 3.53
C LEU A 221 -11.07 -8.98 3.34
N ASP A 222 -12.07 -8.18 3.71
CA ASP A 222 -13.47 -8.47 3.45
C ASP A 222 -13.98 -7.70 2.22
N PRO A 223 -14.27 -8.38 1.09
CA PRO A 223 -14.78 -7.76 -0.13
C PRO A 223 -16.01 -6.88 0.08
N ASP A 224 -16.94 -7.30 0.93
CA ASP A 224 -18.22 -6.60 1.11
C ASP A 224 -18.04 -5.33 1.93
N THR A 225 -17.19 -5.37 2.96
CA THR A 225 -16.76 -4.18 3.70
C THR A 225 -16.04 -3.19 2.77
N ILE A 226 -15.10 -3.64 1.94
CA ILE A 226 -14.39 -2.76 0.99
C ILE A 226 -15.35 -2.10 0.01
N VAL A 227 -16.28 -2.86 -0.57
CA VAL A 227 -17.29 -2.33 -1.49
C VAL A 227 -18.17 -1.28 -0.80
N THR A 228 -18.58 -1.54 0.44
CA THR A 228 -19.40 -0.62 1.24
C THR A 228 -18.64 0.68 1.52
N THR A 229 -17.37 0.57 1.95
CA THR A 229 -16.49 1.71 2.22
C THR A 229 -16.22 2.55 0.97
N LEU A 230 -16.02 1.91 -0.18
CA LEU A 230 -15.83 2.61 -1.45
C LEU A 230 -17.09 3.36 -1.88
N GLY A 231 -18.28 2.85 -1.55
CA GLY A 231 -19.55 3.52 -1.75
C GLY A 231 -19.69 4.11 -3.15
N GLY A 232 -19.96 5.42 -3.22
CA GLY A 232 -20.14 6.15 -4.49
C GLY A 232 -18.88 6.30 -5.35
N HIS A 233 -17.68 5.92 -4.88
CA HIS A 233 -16.44 6.02 -5.65
C HIS A 233 -16.31 4.95 -6.74
N VAL A 234 -17.07 3.87 -6.64
CA VAL A 234 -17.05 2.76 -7.60
C VAL A 234 -18.37 2.66 -8.35
N GLY A 235 -18.27 2.54 -9.66
CA GLY A 235 -19.41 2.27 -10.52
C GLY A 235 -18.97 1.77 -11.89
N ARG A 236 -19.90 1.85 -12.85
CA ARG A 236 -19.66 1.36 -14.21
C ARG A 236 -18.52 2.13 -14.88
N GLY A 237 -17.48 1.41 -15.28
CA GLY A 237 -16.31 1.96 -15.97
C GLY A 237 -15.23 2.53 -15.05
N THR A 238 -15.44 2.55 -13.72
CA THR A 238 -14.40 2.96 -12.77
C THR A 238 -13.19 2.03 -12.89
N ARG A 239 -11.99 2.60 -13.04
CA ARG A 239 -10.75 1.83 -13.08
C ARG A 239 -10.25 1.60 -11.65
N VAL A 240 -10.16 0.34 -11.24
CA VAL A 240 -9.69 -0.06 -9.91
C VAL A 240 -8.39 -0.85 -10.05
N LEU A 241 -7.41 -0.55 -9.21
CA LEU A 241 -6.21 -1.36 -9.03
C LEU A 241 -6.25 -2.00 -7.65
N THR A 242 -6.10 -3.33 -7.56
CA THR A 242 -5.94 -4.02 -6.28
C THR A 242 -4.55 -4.64 -6.20
N ALA A 243 -3.83 -4.44 -5.10
CA ALA A 243 -2.49 -4.98 -4.90
C ALA A 243 -2.42 -5.74 -3.57
N GLY A 244 -1.93 -6.97 -3.57
CA GLY A 244 -1.84 -7.78 -2.35
C GLY A 244 -1.44 -9.23 -2.56
N THR A 245 -1.22 -9.92 -1.44
CA THR A 245 -0.70 -11.30 -1.44
C THR A 245 -1.79 -12.38 -1.36
N ASP A 246 -2.96 -12.06 -0.79
CA ASP A 246 -4.09 -12.98 -0.67
C ASP A 246 -4.86 -13.08 -1.99
N VAL A 247 -4.57 -14.13 -2.76
CA VAL A 247 -5.18 -14.38 -4.07
C VAL A 247 -6.70 -14.56 -3.97
N ASP A 248 -7.18 -15.28 -2.96
CA ASP A 248 -8.60 -15.63 -2.84
C ASP A 248 -9.41 -14.40 -2.42
N ALA A 249 -8.90 -13.62 -1.47
CA ALA A 249 -9.54 -12.37 -1.07
C ALA A 249 -9.55 -11.35 -2.21
N LEU A 250 -8.44 -11.17 -2.93
CA LEU A 250 -8.38 -10.26 -4.08
C LEU A 250 -9.27 -10.71 -5.25
N MET A 251 -9.36 -12.01 -5.51
CA MET A 251 -10.26 -12.54 -6.53
C MET A 251 -11.72 -12.35 -6.16
N SER A 252 -12.07 -12.51 -4.88
CA SER A 252 -13.42 -12.26 -4.36
C SER A 252 -13.77 -10.78 -4.46
N LEU A 253 -12.85 -9.88 -4.08
CA LEU A 253 -12.98 -8.43 -4.24
C LEU A 253 -13.15 -8.03 -5.70
N ARG A 254 -12.35 -8.60 -6.61
CA ARG A 254 -12.48 -8.36 -8.05
C ARG A 254 -13.87 -8.71 -8.54
N GLN A 255 -14.42 -9.87 -8.13
CA GLN A 255 -15.76 -10.27 -8.52
C GLN A 255 -16.82 -9.31 -7.97
N ALA A 256 -16.69 -8.86 -6.73
CA ALA A 256 -17.60 -7.90 -6.11
C ALA A 256 -17.61 -6.55 -6.85
N LEU A 257 -16.42 -6.00 -7.12
CA LEU A 257 -16.26 -4.75 -7.87
C LEU A 257 -16.74 -4.88 -9.34
N ALA A 258 -16.51 -6.03 -9.97
CA ALA A 258 -16.99 -6.29 -11.33
C ALA A 258 -18.53 -6.32 -11.42
N ARG A 259 -19.24 -6.78 -10.37
CA ARG A 259 -20.70 -6.70 -10.29
C ARG A 259 -21.21 -5.26 -10.28
N LEU A 260 -20.41 -4.31 -9.81
CA LEU A 260 -20.69 -2.86 -9.87
C LEU A 260 -20.32 -2.24 -11.23
N GLY A 261 -19.78 -3.03 -12.16
CA GLY A 261 -19.37 -2.59 -13.49
C GLY A 261 -17.98 -1.96 -13.55
N ALA A 262 -17.17 -2.09 -12.50
CA ALA A 262 -15.80 -1.57 -12.46
C ALA A 262 -14.85 -2.41 -13.34
N SER A 263 -13.80 -1.77 -13.86
CA SER A 263 -12.69 -2.42 -14.54
C SER A 263 -11.55 -2.60 -13.55
N VAL A 264 -11.29 -3.85 -13.13
CA VAL A 264 -10.33 -4.16 -12.07
C VAL A 264 -9.05 -4.74 -12.66
N SER A 265 -7.92 -4.12 -12.36
CA SER A 265 -6.56 -4.65 -12.59
C SER A 265 -5.99 -5.14 -11.26
N MET A 266 -5.26 -6.25 -11.28
CA MET A 266 -4.68 -6.83 -10.06
C MET A 266 -3.16 -6.87 -10.16
N ALA A 267 -2.49 -6.60 -9.05
CA ALA A 267 -1.06 -6.73 -8.87
C ALA A 267 -0.75 -7.67 -7.71
N TRP A 268 0.25 -8.53 -7.88
CA TRP A 268 0.66 -9.49 -6.85
C TRP A 268 1.96 -9.09 -6.13
N ASP A 269 2.64 -8.05 -6.63
CA ASP A 269 3.88 -7.52 -6.09
C ASP A 269 4.02 -6.01 -6.36
N GLY A 270 4.99 -5.36 -5.72
CA GLY A 270 5.22 -3.93 -5.86
C GLY A 270 5.58 -3.47 -7.26
N LYS A 271 6.27 -4.31 -8.03
CA LYS A 271 6.69 -3.98 -9.40
C LYS A 271 5.48 -3.97 -10.34
N GLN A 272 4.66 -5.01 -10.29
CA GLN A 272 3.41 -5.10 -11.06
C GLN A 272 2.47 -3.94 -10.72
N ALA A 273 2.35 -3.61 -9.43
CA ALA A 273 1.53 -2.49 -9.00
C ALA A 273 2.05 -1.16 -9.57
N ALA A 274 3.37 -0.93 -9.55
CA ALA A 274 3.98 0.26 -10.10
C ALA A 274 3.75 0.39 -11.62
N ASP A 275 3.93 -0.70 -12.36
CA ASP A 275 3.70 -0.74 -13.81
C ASP A 275 2.22 -0.46 -14.13
N LEU A 276 1.30 -1.04 -13.36
CA LEU A 276 -0.15 -0.84 -13.54
C LEU A 276 -0.61 0.56 -13.12
N LEU A 277 -0.05 1.18 -12.08
CA LEU A 277 -0.39 2.55 -11.69
C LEU A 277 -0.17 3.53 -12.86
N ALA A 278 0.94 3.38 -13.59
CA ALA A 278 1.27 4.24 -14.71
C ALA A 278 0.36 4.00 -15.94
N VAL A 279 0.07 2.73 -16.25
CA VAL A 279 -0.67 2.35 -17.46
C VAL A 279 -2.19 2.47 -17.28
N VAL A 280 -2.70 1.99 -16.15
CA VAL A 280 -4.15 1.93 -15.88
C VAL A 280 -4.69 3.29 -15.46
N GLN A 281 -3.87 4.14 -14.83
CA GLN A 281 -4.31 5.41 -14.22
C GLN A 281 -5.61 5.19 -13.41
N PRO A 282 -5.55 4.36 -12.36
CA PRO A 282 -6.73 3.97 -11.60
C PRO A 282 -7.37 5.18 -10.92
N GLU A 283 -8.67 5.09 -10.70
CA GLU A 283 -9.45 6.06 -9.91
C GLU A 283 -9.59 5.60 -8.46
N VAL A 284 -9.50 4.29 -8.24
CA VAL A 284 -9.53 3.65 -6.92
C VAL A 284 -8.37 2.67 -6.82
N VAL A 285 -7.67 2.67 -5.68
CA VAL A 285 -6.62 1.70 -5.40
C VAL A 285 -6.92 1.01 -4.07
N VAL A 286 -6.83 -0.31 -4.02
CA VAL A 286 -6.88 -1.10 -2.78
C VAL A 286 -5.51 -1.75 -2.59
N VAL A 287 -4.82 -1.42 -1.51
CA VAL A 287 -3.43 -1.85 -1.28
C VAL A 287 -3.31 -2.61 0.04
N ASP A 288 -2.84 -3.84 -0.04
CA ASP A 288 -2.32 -4.62 1.08
C ASP A 288 -0.97 -4.04 1.52
N LEU A 289 -0.93 -3.51 2.74
CA LEU A 289 0.29 -2.97 3.34
C LEU A 289 1.26 -4.07 3.79
N GLY A 290 0.78 -5.32 3.91
CA GLY A 290 1.57 -6.51 4.23
C GLY A 290 2.42 -7.05 3.07
N LEU A 291 2.38 -6.42 1.88
CA LEU A 291 3.27 -6.78 0.78
C LEU A 291 4.75 -6.73 1.20
N THR A 292 5.53 -7.72 0.74
CA THR A 292 6.94 -7.87 1.10
C THR A 292 7.78 -6.63 0.74
N ARG A 293 8.93 -6.45 1.39
CA ARG A 293 9.89 -5.36 1.09
C ARG A 293 9.32 -3.94 1.23
N ARG A 294 8.24 -3.78 2.01
CA ARG A 294 7.49 -2.52 2.16
C ARG A 294 6.86 -2.03 0.86
N ASP A 295 6.64 -2.93 -0.11
CA ASP A 295 6.06 -2.59 -1.41
C ASP A 295 4.68 -1.94 -1.25
N GLY A 296 3.84 -2.41 -0.31
CA GLY A 296 2.52 -1.84 -0.04
C GLY A 296 2.58 -0.36 0.35
N TYR A 297 3.51 -0.02 1.25
CA TYR A 297 3.75 1.37 1.67
C TYR A 297 4.28 2.23 0.52
N LEU A 298 5.20 1.69 -0.29
CA LEU A 298 5.73 2.39 -1.47
C LEU A 298 4.65 2.63 -2.54
N ILE A 299 3.75 1.66 -2.77
CA ILE A 299 2.59 1.83 -3.67
C ILE A 299 1.70 2.97 -3.15
N ALA A 300 1.35 2.97 -1.87
CA ALA A 300 0.51 4.00 -1.26
C ALA A 300 1.18 5.39 -1.34
N ALA A 301 2.48 5.48 -1.06
CA ALA A 301 3.23 6.74 -1.15
C ALA A 301 3.33 7.27 -2.59
N ARG A 302 3.46 6.37 -3.59
CA ARG A 302 3.50 6.72 -5.02
C ARG A 302 2.19 7.29 -5.56
N LEU A 303 1.08 7.17 -4.84
CA LEU A 303 -0.17 7.83 -5.22
C LEU A 303 0.00 9.37 -5.29
N SER A 304 0.89 9.92 -4.47
CA SER A 304 1.25 11.34 -4.48
C SER A 304 1.94 11.81 -5.77
N CYS A 305 2.52 10.87 -6.53
CA CYS A 305 3.22 11.14 -7.78
C CYS A 305 2.29 11.17 -9.00
N LEU A 306 1.03 10.76 -8.83
CA LEU A 306 0.07 10.65 -9.93
C LEU A 306 -0.55 12.01 -10.23
N GLU A 307 -0.75 12.28 -11.53
CA GLU A 307 -1.42 13.51 -12.00
C GLU A 307 -2.85 13.63 -11.42
N THR A 308 -3.56 12.50 -11.37
CA THR A 308 -4.85 12.38 -10.67
C THR A 308 -4.67 11.40 -9.53
N VAL A 309 -4.78 11.89 -8.31
CA VAL A 309 -4.61 11.06 -7.10
C VAL A 309 -5.89 10.24 -6.89
N PRO A 310 -5.81 8.89 -6.89
CA PRO A 310 -6.98 8.03 -6.71
C PRO A 310 -7.47 8.04 -5.27
N HIS A 311 -8.69 7.54 -5.07
CA HIS A 311 -9.16 7.16 -3.74
C HIS A 311 -8.49 5.85 -3.32
N ALA A 312 -7.88 5.80 -2.14
CA ALA A 312 -7.12 4.65 -1.69
C ALA A 312 -7.77 3.92 -0.51
N VAL A 313 -7.81 2.60 -0.53
CA VAL A 313 -8.13 1.78 0.63
C VAL A 313 -6.87 1.06 1.06
N LEU A 314 -6.41 1.35 2.28
CA LEU A 314 -5.19 0.80 2.85
C LEU A 314 -5.58 -0.37 3.75
N VAL A 315 -5.11 -1.56 3.40
CA VAL A 315 -5.41 -2.80 4.11
C VAL A 315 -4.25 -3.12 5.03
N GLU A 316 -4.48 -2.95 6.32
CA GLU A 316 -3.52 -3.17 7.40
C GLU A 316 -3.46 -4.67 7.74
N CYS A 317 -2.29 -5.27 7.52
CA CYS A 317 -2.06 -6.71 7.72
C CYS A 317 -0.89 -7.03 8.67
N ALA A 318 -0.25 -6.00 9.23
CA ALA A 318 0.80 -6.08 10.23
C ALA A 318 0.65 -4.93 11.25
N ASP A 319 1.33 -5.03 12.39
CA ASP A 319 1.25 -4.04 13.46
C ASP A 319 2.06 -2.77 13.18
N ASP A 320 1.48 -1.62 13.54
CA ASP A 320 2.01 -0.24 13.49
C ASP A 320 2.64 0.19 12.14
N PRO A 321 1.83 0.66 11.18
CA PRO A 321 2.31 1.08 9.85
C PRO A 321 3.17 2.36 9.86
N ALA A 322 3.25 3.06 11.00
CA ALA A 322 3.82 4.40 11.10
C ALA A 322 5.30 4.46 10.68
N GLU A 323 6.14 3.56 11.21
CA GLU A 323 7.56 3.53 10.88
C GLU A 323 7.80 3.18 9.41
N ALA A 324 7.01 2.25 8.86
CA ALA A 324 7.10 1.85 7.47
C ALA A 324 6.71 3.00 6.52
N PHE A 325 5.66 3.76 6.84
CA PHE A 325 5.30 4.97 6.10
C PHE A 325 6.36 6.07 6.24
N ALA A 326 6.86 6.34 7.45
CA ALA A 326 7.93 7.30 7.67
C ALA A 326 9.17 6.98 6.82
N ALA A 327 9.54 5.70 6.72
CA ALA A 327 10.66 5.26 5.90
C ALA A 327 10.45 5.51 4.39
N THR A 328 9.21 5.60 3.89
CA THR A 328 8.96 5.90 2.47
C THR A 328 9.37 7.32 2.08
N LEU A 329 9.32 8.28 3.01
CA LEU A 329 9.75 9.65 2.72
C LEU A 329 11.25 9.77 2.43
N ALA A 330 12.05 8.83 2.94
CA ALA A 330 13.48 8.75 2.66
C ALA A 330 13.78 8.23 1.24
N ASP A 331 12.78 7.72 0.50
CA ASP A 331 12.97 7.28 -0.88
C ASP A 331 13.23 8.50 -1.80
N PRO A 332 14.39 8.56 -2.48
CA PRO A 332 14.73 9.68 -3.37
C PRO A 332 13.71 9.91 -4.49
N SER A 333 13.00 8.87 -4.93
CA SER A 333 11.98 8.97 -5.98
C SER A 333 10.72 9.71 -5.52
N LEU A 334 10.50 9.82 -4.21
CA LEU A 334 9.35 10.48 -3.61
C LEU A 334 9.67 11.89 -3.10
N THR A 335 10.94 12.19 -2.81
CA THR A 335 11.38 13.49 -2.26
C THR A 335 10.94 14.68 -3.12
N ALA A 336 10.95 14.55 -4.44
CA ALA A 336 10.54 15.62 -5.36
C ALA A 336 9.03 15.95 -5.28
N TYR A 337 8.20 15.01 -4.81
CA TYR A 337 6.76 15.15 -4.70
C TYR A 337 6.32 15.62 -3.31
N ALA A 338 7.22 15.65 -2.33
CA ALA A 338 6.94 16.19 -1.02
C ALA A 338 6.65 17.70 -1.11
N LYS A 339 5.57 18.15 -0.48
CA LYS A 339 5.14 19.55 -0.48
C LYS A 339 5.23 20.13 0.92
N PRO A 340 5.45 21.45 1.05
CA PRO A 340 5.33 22.14 2.34
C PRO A 340 3.99 21.83 3.04
N LEU A 341 3.98 21.73 4.37
CA LEU A 341 2.77 21.36 5.12
C LEU A 341 1.62 22.37 4.93
N ASP A 342 1.93 23.66 4.85
CA ASP A 342 0.95 24.72 4.56
C ASP A 342 0.28 24.53 3.19
N ARG A 343 1.06 24.09 2.19
CA ARG A 343 0.57 23.76 0.86
C ARG A 343 -0.36 22.54 0.90
N LEU A 344 -0.06 21.54 1.72
CA LEU A 344 -0.94 20.38 1.92
C LEU A 344 -2.29 20.82 2.48
N LEU A 345 -2.29 21.60 3.57
CA LEU A 345 -3.50 22.12 4.20
C LEU A 345 -4.35 22.96 3.23
N VAL A 346 -3.72 23.83 2.44
CA VAL A 346 -4.41 24.63 1.42
C VAL A 346 -5.03 23.77 0.33
N GLU A 347 -4.31 22.76 -0.17
CA GLU A 347 -4.85 21.85 -1.17
C GLU A 347 -6.04 21.05 -0.62
N LEU A 348 -6.02 20.68 0.66
CA LEU A 348 -7.16 20.05 1.31
C LEU A 348 -8.36 20.97 1.39
N SER A 349 -8.16 22.24 1.74
CA SER A 349 -9.23 23.23 1.83
C SER A 349 -9.87 23.54 0.47
N LEU A 350 -9.07 23.53 -0.61
CA LEU A 350 -9.54 23.88 -1.97
C LEU A 350 -10.13 22.72 -2.76
N ARG A 351 -9.80 21.47 -2.42
CA ARG A 351 -10.25 20.30 -3.21
C ARG A 351 -11.73 20.02 -2.98
N GLN A 352 -12.52 20.05 -4.04
CA GLN A 352 -13.88 19.51 -4.00
C GLN A 352 -13.81 17.99 -3.76
N GLU A 353 -14.76 17.49 -2.97
CA GLU A 353 -14.90 16.06 -2.73
C GLU A 353 -15.06 15.34 -4.08
N PRO A 354 -14.39 14.21 -4.32
CA PRO A 354 -14.48 13.52 -5.60
C PRO A 354 -15.94 13.27 -5.97
N GLU A 355 -16.40 13.80 -7.13
CA GLU A 355 -17.75 13.52 -7.62
C GLU A 355 -17.96 11.99 -7.66
N PRO A 356 -19.12 11.50 -7.20
CA PRO A 356 -19.39 10.07 -7.17
C PRO A 356 -19.39 9.50 -8.60
N ALA A 357 -18.93 8.26 -8.75
CA ALA A 357 -18.68 7.59 -10.03
C ALA A 357 -19.89 7.61 -10.99
N HIS A 358 -21.11 7.62 -10.47
CA HIS A 358 -22.33 7.70 -11.28
C HIS A 358 -22.60 9.07 -11.90
N GLN A 359 -21.92 10.13 -11.45
CA GLN A 359 -22.03 11.51 -11.95
C GLN A 359 -20.87 11.88 -12.87
N ARG A 360 -19.76 11.13 -12.83
CA ARG A 360 -18.59 11.36 -13.68
C ARG A 360 -18.93 11.11 -15.15
N ARG A 361 -18.96 12.18 -15.95
CA ARG A 361 -19.05 12.05 -17.40
C ARG A 361 -17.81 11.30 -17.92
N PRO A 362 -17.96 10.28 -18.77
CA PRO A 362 -16.82 9.58 -19.35
C PRO A 362 -15.97 10.58 -20.15
N LYS A 363 -14.73 10.81 -19.72
CA LYS A 363 -13.75 11.58 -20.50
C LYS A 363 -13.41 10.76 -21.73
N ILE A 364 -14.10 11.04 -22.84
CA ILE A 364 -13.72 10.52 -24.16
C ILE A 364 -12.38 11.18 -24.51
N ARG A 365 -11.27 10.49 -24.24
CA ARG A 365 -10.00 10.85 -24.86
C ARG A 365 -10.13 10.49 -26.33
N ALA A 366 -10.23 11.51 -27.18
CA ALA A 366 -10.11 11.33 -28.63
C ALA A 366 -8.74 10.70 -28.89
N VAL A 367 -8.71 9.40 -29.17
CA VAL A 367 -7.54 8.75 -29.75
C VAL A 367 -7.43 9.34 -31.14
N GLY A 368 -6.50 10.27 -31.32
CA GLY A 368 -6.16 10.81 -32.63
C GLY A 368 -5.72 9.65 -33.52
N LEU A 369 -6.60 9.19 -34.40
CA LEU A 369 -6.21 8.40 -35.55
C LEU A 369 -5.34 9.29 -36.43
N THR A 370 -4.02 9.24 -36.24
CA THR A 370 -3.07 9.66 -37.26
C THR A 370 -3.22 8.70 -38.44
N ARG A 371 -4.13 9.03 -39.36
CA ARG A 371 -4.08 8.57 -40.75
C ARG A 371 -3.16 9.51 -41.52
N LYS A 372 -1.95 9.04 -41.83
CA LYS A 372 -1.47 8.84 -43.20
C LYS A 372 -0.09 8.22 -43.20
#